data_AF-A0A6G0AGF4-F1
#
_entry.id   AF-A0A6G0AGF4-F1
#
_cell.length_a   1.000
_cell.length_b   1.000
_cell.length_c   1.000
_cell.angle_alpha   90.00
_cell.angle_beta   90.00
_cell.angle_gamma   90.00
#
_symmetry.space_group_name_H-M   'P 1'
#
loop_
_entity.id
_entity.type
_entity.pdbx_description
1 polymer ?
#
loop_
_entity_poly.entity_id
_entity_poly.type
_entity_poly.pdbx_seq_one_letter_code
_entity_poly.pdbx_strand_id
1 'polypeptide(L)' 'MPNKVEFNNDYPSIKKSDEYFKIAVELIPAQTQTLAKGTGQNVKGVAPKYLQRGKGSHVWDVDGN' A
#
# COMPACT_ATOMS: atom_id res chain seq x y z
N MET A 1 -5.19 11.11 -20.00
CA MET A 1 -6.64 10.82 -19.97
C MET A 1 -7.16 11.43 -18.69
N PRO A 2 -8.29 12.18 -18.69
CA PRO A 2 -8.84 12.70 -17.46
C PRO A 2 -9.21 11.54 -16.52
N ASN A 3 -8.89 11.67 -15.23
CA ASN A 3 -9.29 10.71 -14.20
C ASN A 3 -10.81 10.54 -14.25
N LYS A 4 -11.28 9.34 -14.52
CA LYS A 4 -12.71 9.02 -14.48
C LYS A 4 -13.03 8.55 -13.06
N VAL A 5 -13.98 9.21 -12.40
CA VAL A 5 -14.49 8.75 -11.11
C VAL A 5 -15.58 7.72 -11.40
N GLU A 6 -15.26 6.44 -11.18
CA GLU A 6 -16.20 5.34 -11.33
C GLU A 6 -16.08 4.39 -10.14
N PHE A 7 -17.19 3.74 -9.81
CA PHE A 7 -17.24 2.78 -8.71
C PHE A 7 -16.54 1.48 -9.12
N ASN A 8 -15.58 1.04 -8.31
CA ASN A 8 -14.95 -0.27 -8.48
C ASN A 8 -15.69 -1.30 -7.61
N ASN A 9 -16.26 -2.33 -8.23
CA ASN A 9 -16.91 -3.43 -7.51
C ASN A 9 -15.89 -4.36 -6.83
N ASP A 10 -14.63 -4.30 -7.25
CA ASP A 10 -13.54 -5.13 -6.74
C ASP A 10 -12.67 -4.36 -5.75
N TYR A 11 -11.97 -5.11 -4.89
CA TYR A 11 -10.93 -4.56 -4.02
C TYR A 11 -9.66 -4.21 -4.81
N PRO A 12 -8.86 -3.24 -4.33
CA PRO A 12 -7.57 -2.95 -4.94
C PRO A 12 -6.64 -4.18 -4.90
N SER A 13 -5.86 -4.37 -5.95
CA SER A 13 -4.80 -5.38 -5.96
C SER A 13 -3.68 -4.95 -5.01
N ILE A 14 -3.26 -5.84 -4.10
CA ILE A 14 -2.17 -5.59 -3.15
C ILE A 14 -1.07 -6.64 -3.22
N LYS A 15 -0.93 -7.32 -4.35
CA LYS A 15 -0.03 -8.48 -4.54
C LYS A 15 1.45 -8.11 -4.28
N LYS A 16 1.95 -7.05 -4.91
CA LYS A 16 3.34 -6.58 -4.71
C LYS A 16 3.52 -6.02 -3.31
N SER A 17 2.52 -5.32 -2.77
CA SER A 17 2.54 -4.91 -1.37
C SER A 17 2.75 -6.10 -0.43
N ASP A 18 2.06 -7.22 -0.67
CA ASP A 18 2.18 -8.42 0.15
C ASP A 18 3.52 -9.15 -0.06
N GLU A 19 4.06 -9.14 -1.28
CA GLU A 19 5.42 -9.64 -1.55
C GLU A 19 6.47 -8.86 -0.75
N TYR A 20 6.39 -7.52 -0.75
CA TYR A 20 7.30 -6.69 0.03
C TYR A 20 7.08 -6.84 1.53
N PHE A 21 5.83 -7.01 1.96
CA PHE A 21 5.52 -7.23 3.36
C PHE A 21 6.14 -8.51 3.91
N LYS A 22 6.09 -9.60 3.15
CA LYS A 22 6.75 -10.87 3.52
C LYS A 22 8.25 -10.69 3.75
N ILE A 23 8.91 -9.88 2.91
CA ILE A 23 10.33 -9.56 3.08
C ILE A 23 10.54 -8.70 4.34
N ALA A 24 9.71 -7.68 4.55
CA ALA A 24 9.85 -6.75 5.66
C ALA A 24 9.61 -7.41 7.02
N VAL A 25 8.75 -8.43 7.11
CA VAL A 25 8.50 -9.19 8.35
C VAL A 25 9.78 -9.78 8.92
N GLU A 26 10.69 -10.25 8.05
CA GLU A 26 11.94 -10.89 8.43
C GLU A 26 13.10 -9.91 8.68
N LEU A 27 12.97 -8.66 8.21
CA LEU A 27 14.09 -7.72 8.15
C LEU A 27 13.91 -6.46 9.01
N ILE A 28 12.67 -6.01 9.20
CA ILE A 28 12.39 -4.70 9.77
C ILE A 28 11.39 -4.88 10.94
N PRO A 29 11.77 -4.56 12.19
CA PRO A 29 10.83 -4.54 13.30
C PRO A 29 9.61 -3.68 12.96
N ALA A 30 8.41 -4.21 13.20
CA ALA A 30 7.13 -3.58 12.83
C ALA A 30 6.95 -3.24 11.33
N GLN A 31 7.84 -3.74 10.46
CA GLN A 31 7.79 -3.61 9.00
C GLN A 31 7.89 -2.16 8.47
N THR A 32 8.40 -1.25 9.29
CA THR A 32 8.55 0.18 8.98
C THR A 32 9.72 0.79 9.76
N GLN A 33 10.26 1.91 9.28
CA GLN A 33 11.29 2.67 10.01
C GLN A 33 10.69 3.52 11.15
N THR A 34 9.40 3.88 11.06
CA THR A 34 8.72 4.68 12.09
C THR A 34 7.36 4.08 12.42
N LEU A 35 7.05 3.95 13.71
CA LEU A 35 5.83 3.28 14.19
C LEU A 35 4.54 3.94 13.70
N ALA A 36 4.56 5.24 13.40
CA ALA A 36 3.42 5.97 12.83
C ALA A 36 2.97 5.45 11.44
N LYS A 37 3.78 4.61 10.80
CA LYS A 37 3.48 3.95 9.51
C LYS A 37 3.39 2.42 9.64
N GLY A 38 3.27 1.92 10.87
CA GLY A 38 3.20 0.50 11.14
C GLY A 38 1.98 -0.13 10.49
N THR A 39 2.16 -1.33 9.93
CA THR A 39 1.09 -2.05 9.21
C THR A 39 -0.08 -2.48 10.10
N GLY A 40 0.07 -2.41 11.43
CA GLY A 40 -0.98 -2.71 12.40
C GLY A 40 -2.16 -1.73 12.41
N GLN A 41 -2.00 -0.53 11.83
CA GLN A 41 -3.08 0.46 11.73
C GLN A 41 -3.95 0.31 10.47
N ASN A 42 -3.58 -0.60 9.56
CA ASN A 42 -4.22 -0.76 8.26
C ASN A 42 -5.15 -1.99 8.24
N VAL A 43 -6.19 -1.96 7.39
CA VAL A 43 -7.05 -3.14 7.16
C VAL A 43 -6.26 -4.20 6.39
N LYS A 44 -5.91 -5.30 7.08
CA LYS A 44 -5.20 -6.43 6.47
C LYS A 44 -6.02 -7.03 5.33
N GLY A 45 -5.35 -7.35 4.23
CA GLY A 45 -5.97 -7.95 3.04
C GLY A 45 -6.64 -6.95 2.08
N VAL A 46 -6.76 -5.67 2.44
CA VAL A 46 -7.37 -4.64 1.59
C VAL A 46 -6.45 -3.44 1.38
N ALA A 47 -5.85 -2.92 2.45
CA ALA A 47 -5.07 -1.69 2.37
C ALA A 47 -3.65 -1.96 1.81
N PRO A 48 -3.20 -1.16 0.83
CA PRO A 48 -1.79 -1.14 0.42
C PRO A 48 -0.86 -0.78 1.58
N LYS A 49 0.32 -1.40 1.60
CA LYS A 49 1.31 -1.22 2.69
C LYS A 49 2.47 -0.33 2.27
N TYR A 50 2.80 -0.32 0.98
CA TYR A 50 3.98 0.37 0.45
C TYR A 50 3.64 1.32 -0.70
N LEU A 51 4.10 2.56 -0.58
CA LEU A 51 3.97 3.57 -1.63
C LEU A 51 5.19 3.57 -2.55
N GLN A 52 4.96 3.75 -3.86
CA GLN A 52 6.04 3.90 -4.85
C GLN A 52 6.34 5.37 -5.15
N ARG A 53 5.31 6.22 -5.24
CA ARG A 53 5.49 7.65 -5.55
C ARG A 53 4.33 8.51 -5.05
N GLY A 54 4.58 9.82 -4.94
CA GLY A 54 3.56 10.83 -4.64
C GLY A 54 3.69 12.05 -5.55
N LYS A 55 2.55 12.72 -5.83
CA LYS A 55 2.49 13.98 -6.59
C LYS A 55 1.29 14.79 -6.11
N GLY A 56 1.56 15.95 -5.49
CA GLY A 56 0.52 16.78 -4.91
C GLY A 56 -0.28 16.00 -3.86
N SER A 57 -1.61 15.97 -4.00
CA SER A 57 -2.52 15.24 -3.12
C SER A 57 -2.68 13.74 -3.44
N HIS A 58 -1.96 13.21 -4.43
CA HIS A 58 -2.10 11.83 -4.88
C HIS A 58 -0.86 11.01 -4.58
N VAL A 59 -1.06 9.74 -4.27
CA VAL A 59 -0.02 8.74 -4.09
C VAL A 59 -0.34 7.53 -4.94
N TRP A 60 0.70 6.78 -5.29
CA TRP A 60 0.59 5.51 -6.00
C TRP A 60 1.37 4.47 -5.24
N ASP A 61 0.73 3.34 -4.99
CA ASP A 61 1.36 2.22 -4.34
C ASP A 61 2.23 1.40 -5.29
N VAL A 62 2.86 0.35 -4.76
CA VAL A 62 3.72 -0.54 -5.56
C VAL A 62 2.94 -1.45 -6.51
N ASP A 63 1.62 -1.54 -6.34
CA ASP A 63 0.70 -2.29 -7.19
C ASP A 63 0.12 -1.41 -8.32
N GLY A 64 0.28 -0.10 -8.24
CA GLY A 64 -0.15 0.87 -9.25
C GLY A 64 -1.53 1.47 -8.99
N ASN A 65 -2.11 1.26 -7.79
CA ASN A 65 -3.34 1.92 -7.36
C ASN A 65 -3.15 3.44 -7.23
#